data_AF-A0AA96WB49-F1
#
_entry.id   AF-A0AA96WB49-F1
#
_cell.length_a   1.000
_cell.length_b   1.000
_cell.length_c   1.000
_cell.angle_alpha   90.00
_cell.angle_beta   90.00
_cell.angle_gamma   90.00
#
_symmetry.space_group_name_H-M   'P 1'
#
loop_
_entity.id
_entity.type
_entity.pdbx_description
1 polymer ?
#
loop_
_entity_poly.entity_id
_entity_poly.type
_entity_poly.pdbx_seq_one_letter_code
_entity_poly.pdbx_strand_id
1 'polypeptide(L)'
;MSDDPSVYELMDGTSTEKNLAEDYVALLDKLSALAGAAEDGNWYYAFEKIESVRRALTDLERRISNPSADGTERVFDRPEADAHRTRQLIIAFAQQYGGHIGPKLYPVAELENERAKEKIARSKKWVADFHAALDAGDTNTASELAGGTVRIVDGMTGDGGS
;
A
#
# COMPACT_ATOMS: atom_id res chain seq x y z
N MET A 1 -17.12 13.46 -3.91
CA MET A 1 -16.26 12.45 -4.56
C MET A 1 -15.52 13.16 -5.66
N SER A 2 -14.19 13.20 -5.67
CA SER A 2 -13.46 13.87 -6.75
C SER A 2 -13.57 13.02 -8.02
N ASP A 3 -14.04 13.61 -9.12
CA ASP A 3 -14.04 13.05 -10.48
C ASP A 3 -12.62 12.83 -11.06
N ASP A 4 -11.59 12.84 -10.22
CA ASP A 4 -10.19 12.79 -10.61
C ASP A 4 -9.73 11.32 -10.56
N PRO A 5 -9.26 10.74 -11.68
CA PRO A 5 -8.98 9.31 -11.80
C PRO A 5 -7.98 8.84 -10.73
N SER A 6 -8.23 7.63 -10.23
CA SER A 6 -7.34 6.94 -9.30
C SER A 6 -6.01 6.62 -9.97
N VAL A 7 -4.96 6.37 -9.17
CA VAL A 7 -3.67 5.87 -9.70
C VAL A 7 -3.90 4.56 -10.46
N TYR A 8 -4.82 3.71 -9.98
CA TYR A 8 -5.21 2.49 -10.68
C TYR A 8 -5.75 2.74 -12.09
N GLU A 9 -6.59 3.77 -12.27
CA GLU A 9 -7.16 4.14 -13.58
C GLU A 9 -6.17 4.88 -14.48
N LEU A 10 -5.25 5.64 -13.89
CA LEU A 10 -4.20 6.34 -14.64
C LEU A 10 -3.14 5.40 -15.20
N MET A 11 -2.98 4.22 -14.60
CA MET A 11 -2.03 3.22 -15.06
C MET A 11 -2.69 2.30 -16.10
N ASP A 12 -2.14 2.33 -17.31
CA ASP A 12 -2.46 1.35 -18.34
C ASP A 12 -2.03 -0.03 -17.85
N GLY A 13 -2.93 -1.00 -17.97
CA GLY A 13 -2.74 -2.35 -17.42
C GLY A 13 -3.97 -3.21 -17.63
N THR A 14 -3.76 -4.45 -18.04
CA THR A 14 -4.79 -5.49 -17.98
C THR A 14 -5.10 -5.81 -16.52
N SER A 15 -6.29 -6.37 -16.25
CA SER A 15 -6.65 -6.82 -14.90
C SER A 15 -5.62 -7.80 -14.33
N THR A 16 -5.03 -8.64 -15.18
CA THR A 16 -3.97 -9.59 -14.84
C THR A 16 -2.71 -8.88 -14.33
N GLU A 17 -2.21 -7.87 -15.06
CA GLU A 17 -1.02 -7.10 -14.67
C GLU A 17 -1.24 -6.33 -13.37
N LYS A 18 -2.45 -5.77 -13.20
CA LYS A 18 -2.81 -5.02 -11.98
C LYS A 18 -2.92 -5.95 -10.77
N ASN A 19 -3.56 -7.11 -10.92
CA ASN A 19 -3.63 -8.12 -9.85
C ASN A 19 -2.23 -8.61 -9.46
N LEU A 20 -1.32 -8.80 -10.42
CA LEU A 20 0.04 -9.25 -10.15
C LEU A 20 0.83 -8.18 -9.37
N ALA A 21 0.68 -6.91 -9.76
CA ALA A 21 1.29 -5.80 -9.04
C ALA A 21 0.71 -5.64 -7.62
N GLU A 22 -0.60 -5.78 -7.44
CA GLU A 22 -1.25 -5.75 -6.12
C GLU A 22 -0.71 -6.85 -5.20
N ASP A 23 -0.66 -8.09 -5.69
CA ASP A 23 -0.19 -9.22 -4.89
C ASP A 23 1.29 -9.07 -4.51
N TYR A 24 2.11 -8.58 -5.44
CA TYR A 24 3.51 -8.30 -5.17
C TYR A 24 3.68 -7.17 -4.13
N VAL A 25 2.90 -6.09 -4.24
CA VAL A 25 2.98 -4.98 -3.28
C VAL A 25 2.42 -5.35 -1.92
N ALA A 26 1.42 -6.23 -1.84
CA ALA A 26 0.95 -6.80 -0.58
C ALA A 26 2.06 -7.58 0.14
N LEU A 27 2.92 -8.30 -0.60
CA LEU A 27 4.12 -8.92 -0.02
C LEU A 27 5.10 -7.87 0.50
N LEU A 28 5.34 -6.78 -0.24
CA LEU A 28 6.19 -5.66 0.22
C LEU A 28 5.67 -5.00 1.50
N ASP A 29 4.34 -4.89 1.66
CA ASP A 29 3.73 -4.41 2.90
C ASP A 29 4.07 -5.34 4.09
N LYS A 30 3.94 -6.65 3.93
CA LYS A 30 4.29 -7.61 5.01
C LYS A 30 5.78 -7.61 5.33
N LEU A 31 6.62 -7.47 4.31
CA LEU A 31 8.06 -7.29 4.49
C LEU A 31 8.39 -5.96 5.18
N SER A 32 7.68 -4.87 4.88
CA SER A 32 7.79 -3.61 5.63
C SER A 32 7.47 -3.81 7.10
N ALA A 33 6.37 -4.47 7.42
CA ALA A 33 5.98 -4.70 8.81
C ALA A 33 7.03 -5.53 9.58
N LEU A 34 7.61 -6.54 8.93
CA LEU A 34 8.70 -7.33 9.50
C LEU A 34 9.97 -6.50 9.71
N ALA A 35 10.38 -5.72 8.70
CA ALA A 35 11.55 -4.85 8.78
C ALA A 35 11.40 -3.82 9.90
N GLY A 36 10.24 -3.17 10.01
CA GLY A 36 9.96 -2.21 11.08
C GLY A 36 10.03 -2.86 12.46
N ALA A 37 9.43 -4.04 12.64
CA ALA A 37 9.52 -4.78 13.90
C ALA A 37 10.96 -5.13 14.30
N ALA A 38 11.81 -5.47 13.33
CA ALA A 38 13.22 -5.75 13.56
C ALA A 38 14.03 -4.47 13.86
N GLU A 39 13.77 -3.37 13.13
CA GLU A 39 14.39 -2.06 13.35
C GLU A 39 14.05 -1.51 14.76
N ASP A 40 12.83 -1.74 15.24
CA ASP A 40 12.37 -1.38 16.59
C ASP A 40 12.94 -2.29 17.70
N GLY A 41 13.71 -3.33 17.33
CA GLY A 41 14.25 -4.33 18.28
C GLY A 41 13.20 -5.25 18.89
N ASN A 42 11.97 -5.25 18.37
CA ASN A 42 10.87 -6.09 18.86
C ASN A 42 10.89 -7.46 18.17
N TRP A 43 11.85 -8.30 18.58
CA TRP A 43 12.08 -9.63 17.99
C TRP A 43 10.90 -10.59 18.11
N TYR A 44 10.10 -10.47 19.19
CA TYR A 44 8.89 -11.28 19.35
C TYR A 44 7.86 -10.94 18.27
N TYR A 45 7.58 -9.65 18.09
CA TYR A 45 6.66 -9.19 17.05
C TYR A 45 7.20 -9.46 15.63
N ALA A 46 8.51 -9.33 15.43
CA ALA A 46 9.15 -9.71 14.17
C ALA A 46 8.91 -11.19 13.85
N PHE A 47 9.06 -12.08 14.84
CA PHE A 47 8.77 -13.50 14.67
C PHE A 47 7.31 -13.75 14.30
N GLU A 48 6.35 -13.05 14.90
CA GLU A 48 4.93 -13.15 14.51
C GLU A 48 4.70 -12.72 13.04
N LYS A 49 5.46 -11.74 12.53
CA LYS A 49 5.35 -11.29 11.14
C LYS A 49 5.95 -12.25 10.12
N ILE A 50 6.91 -13.09 10.50
CA ILE A 50 7.50 -14.09 9.60
C ILE A 50 6.43 -15.02 9.02
N GLU A 51 5.47 -15.45 9.84
CA GLU A 51 4.38 -16.31 9.39
C GLU A 51 3.46 -15.59 8.40
N SER A 52 3.21 -14.29 8.61
CA SER A 52 2.45 -13.47 7.65
C SER A 52 3.17 -13.33 6.31
N VAL A 53 4.50 -13.17 6.31
CA VAL A 53 5.32 -13.10 5.09
C VAL A 53 5.29 -14.45 4.38
N ARG A 54 5.45 -15.56 5.11
CA ARG A 54 5.40 -16.91 4.55
C ARG A 54 4.07 -17.20 3.85
N ARG A 55 2.94 -16.86 4.49
CA ARG A 55 1.61 -17.03 3.88
C ARG A 55 1.46 -16.21 2.60
N ALA A 56 1.87 -14.93 2.63
CA ALA A 56 1.83 -14.08 1.45
C ALA A 56 2.67 -14.63 0.28
N LEU A 57 3.86 -15.17 0.57
CA LEU A 57 4.71 -15.84 -0.42
C LEU A 57 4.03 -17.09 -0.99
N THR A 58 3.48 -17.96 -0.14
CA THR A 58 2.78 -19.17 -0.58
C THR A 58 1.54 -18.83 -1.43
N ASP A 59 0.79 -17.79 -1.06
CA ASP A 59 -0.35 -17.33 -1.86
C ASP A 59 0.07 -16.78 -3.22
N LEU A 60 1.14 -15.99 -3.27
CA LEU A 60 1.71 -15.49 -4.51
C LEU A 60 2.21 -16.63 -5.41
N GLU A 61 2.99 -17.57 -4.86
CA GLU A 61 3.49 -18.75 -5.56
C GLU A 61 2.35 -19.61 -6.12
N ARG A 62 1.31 -19.84 -5.32
CA ARG A 62 0.13 -20.60 -5.73
C ARG A 62 -0.58 -19.95 -6.92
N ARG A 63 -0.79 -18.64 -6.86
CA ARG A 63 -1.46 -17.89 -7.94
C ARG A 63 -0.64 -17.86 -9.23
N ILE A 64 0.69 -17.83 -9.13
CA ILE A 64 1.59 -17.85 -10.28
C ILE A 64 1.73 -19.27 -10.87
N SER A 65 1.69 -20.31 -10.03
CA SER A 65 2.06 -21.67 -10.44
C SER A 65 0.89 -22.56 -10.86
N ASN A 66 -0.32 -22.32 -10.34
CA ASN A 66 -1.47 -23.17 -10.61
C ASN A 66 -2.63 -22.39 -11.23
N PRO A 67 -2.97 -22.65 -12.51
CA PRO A 67 -4.26 -22.25 -13.02
C PRO A 67 -5.35 -23.09 -12.35
N SER A 68 -6.03 -22.49 -11.37
CA SER A 68 -7.18 -23.11 -10.71
C SER A 68 -8.34 -23.28 -11.70
N ALA A 69 -8.94 -24.47 -11.72
CA ALA A 69 -10.09 -24.82 -12.54
C ALA A 69 -11.42 -24.24 -12.02
N ASP A 70 -11.43 -23.68 -10.79
CA ASP A 70 -12.66 -23.36 -10.06
C ASP A 70 -13.07 -21.88 -10.14
N GLY A 71 -12.41 -21.07 -10.98
CA GLY A 71 -12.84 -19.70 -11.35
C GLY A 71 -12.97 -18.67 -10.21
N THR A 72 -12.68 -19.06 -8.97
CA THR A 72 -12.84 -18.27 -7.74
C THR A 72 -11.53 -17.65 -7.26
N GLU A 73 -10.39 -18.16 -7.72
CA GLU A 73 -9.08 -17.56 -7.49
C GLU A 73 -8.64 -16.74 -8.70
N ARG A 74 -8.06 -15.56 -8.44
CA ARG A 74 -7.42 -14.71 -9.46
C ARG A 74 -6.20 -15.45 -10.00
N VAL A 75 -6.40 -16.25 -11.03
CA VAL A 75 -5.38 -17.05 -11.70
C VAL A 75 -4.64 -16.17 -12.70
N PHE A 76 -3.31 -16.27 -12.73
CA PHE A 76 -2.48 -15.65 -13.75
C PHE A 76 -2.28 -16.62 -14.93
N ASP A 77 -3.08 -16.51 -15.97
CA ASP A 77 -2.81 -17.20 -17.25
C ASP A 77 -1.55 -16.58 -17.88
N ARG A 78 -0.53 -17.37 -18.22
CA ARG A 78 0.65 -16.88 -18.98
C ARG A 78 0.50 -17.28 -20.45
N PRO A 79 0.74 -16.35 -21.42
CA PRO A 79 1.83 -15.37 -21.40
C PRO A 79 1.46 -13.94 -21.86
N GLU A 80 0.43 -13.29 -21.30
CA GLU A 80 0.00 -11.96 -21.77
C GLU A 80 0.44 -10.76 -20.93
N ALA A 81 0.98 -10.98 -19.71
CA ALA A 81 1.40 -9.86 -18.86
C ALA A 81 2.71 -9.23 -19.38
N ASP A 82 2.65 -7.97 -19.77
CA ASP A 82 3.83 -7.21 -20.16
C ASP A 82 4.67 -6.88 -18.91
N ALA A 83 5.94 -7.30 -18.93
CA ALA A 83 6.83 -7.17 -17.78
C ALA A 83 7.15 -5.70 -17.46
N HIS A 84 7.28 -4.85 -18.47
CA HIS A 84 7.55 -3.43 -18.29
C HIS A 84 6.34 -2.75 -17.66
N ARG A 85 5.14 -2.99 -18.19
CA ARG A 85 3.90 -2.43 -17.66
C ARG A 85 3.60 -2.92 -16.24
N THR A 86 3.82 -4.21 -15.97
CA THR A 86 3.72 -4.78 -14.62
C THR A 86 4.69 -4.08 -13.66
N ARG A 87 5.93 -3.82 -14.08
CA ARG A 87 6.91 -3.06 -13.29
C ARG A 87 6.44 -1.64 -13.00
N GLN A 88 5.89 -0.95 -14.00
CA GLN A 88 5.33 0.40 -13.83
C GLN A 88 4.18 0.40 -12.81
N LEU A 89 3.30 -0.62 -12.85
CA LEU A 89 2.24 -0.82 -11.86
C LEU A 89 2.78 -1.09 -10.46
N ILE A 90 3.79 -1.95 -10.33
CA ILE A 90 4.47 -2.21 -9.05
C ILE A 90 5.03 -0.92 -8.46
N ILE A 91 5.70 -0.09 -9.26
CA ILE A 91 6.23 1.20 -8.79
C ILE A 91 5.08 2.08 -8.27
N ALA A 92 4.02 2.24 -9.06
CA ALA A 92 2.88 3.07 -8.68
C ALA A 92 2.23 2.60 -7.37
N PHE A 93 1.95 1.30 -7.24
CA PHE A 93 1.29 0.73 -6.07
C PHE A 93 2.23 0.67 -4.85
N ALA A 94 3.54 0.44 -5.04
CA ALA A 94 4.51 0.47 -3.95
C ALA A 94 4.57 1.84 -3.26
N GLN A 95 4.28 2.93 -3.97
CA GLN A 95 4.18 4.26 -3.38
C GLN A 95 3.00 4.44 -2.43
N GLN A 96 1.93 3.66 -2.61
CA GLN A 96 0.67 3.81 -1.89
C GLN A 96 0.47 2.72 -0.82
N TYR A 97 0.89 1.50 -1.12
CA TYR A 97 0.55 0.31 -0.34
C TYR A 97 1.75 -0.52 0.07
N GLY A 98 2.96 -0.23 -0.43
CA GLY A 98 4.15 -1.06 -0.19
C GLY A 98 4.83 -0.86 1.17
N GLY A 99 4.13 -0.28 2.14
CA GLY A 99 4.70 0.15 3.42
C GLY A 99 5.91 1.09 3.25
N HIS A 100 6.84 1.07 4.21
CA HIS A 100 8.00 1.98 4.17
C HIS A 100 9.15 1.48 3.27
N ILE A 101 9.23 0.18 2.96
CA ILE A 101 10.26 -0.34 2.03
C ILE A 101 9.84 -0.19 0.57
N GLY A 102 8.54 -0.24 0.25
CA GLY A 102 8.04 -0.11 -1.13
C GLY A 102 8.61 1.11 -1.86
N PRO A 103 8.46 2.33 -1.31
CA PRO A 103 9.02 3.54 -1.91
C PRO A 103 10.55 3.57 -2.01
N LYS A 104 11.26 2.83 -1.14
CA LYS A 104 12.73 2.74 -1.15
C LYS A 104 13.23 1.80 -2.26
N LEU A 105 12.56 0.68 -2.46
CA LEU A 105 12.91 -0.32 -3.47
C LEU A 105 12.43 0.05 -4.88
N TYR A 106 11.33 0.80 -4.96
CA TYR A 106 10.72 1.21 -6.21
C TYR A 106 10.53 2.73 -6.25
N PRO A 107 11.60 3.50 -6.49
CA PRO A 107 11.54 4.96 -6.46
C PRO A 107 10.52 5.51 -7.46
N VAL A 108 9.73 6.50 -7.05
CA VAL A 108 8.72 7.14 -7.92
C VAL A 108 9.34 7.81 -9.17
N ALA A 109 10.63 8.14 -9.12
CA ALA A 109 11.37 8.70 -10.25
C ALA A 109 11.42 7.74 -11.45
N GLU A 110 11.32 6.43 -11.22
CA GLU A 110 11.34 5.40 -12.25
C GLU A 110 9.95 5.11 -12.85
N LEU A 111 8.90 5.66 -12.26
CA LEU A 111 7.58 5.65 -12.88
C LEU A 111 7.64 6.46 -14.18
N GLU A 112 6.98 6.04 -15.24
CA GLU A 112 7.01 6.78 -16.52
C GLU A 112 5.79 7.70 -16.66
N ASN A 113 4.68 7.33 -16.02
CA ASN A 113 3.44 8.09 -16.11
C ASN A 113 3.49 9.33 -15.21
N GLU A 114 3.73 10.50 -15.80
CA GLU A 114 3.81 11.78 -15.08
C GLU A 114 2.52 12.15 -14.35
N ARG A 115 1.34 11.85 -14.92
CA ARG A 115 0.05 12.11 -14.24
C ARG A 115 -0.09 11.26 -12.97
N ALA A 116 0.36 10.01 -13.02
CA ALA A 116 0.40 9.14 -11.84
C ALA A 116 1.40 9.65 -10.80
N LYS A 117 2.59 10.13 -11.20
CA LYS A 117 3.56 10.76 -10.28
C LYS A 117 2.97 11.96 -9.57
N GLU A 118 2.35 12.87 -10.31
CA GLU A 118 1.72 14.07 -9.75
C GLU A 118 0.61 13.69 -8.78
N LYS A 119 -0.25 12.72 -9.13
CA LYS A 119 -1.31 12.24 -8.24
C LYS A 119 -0.74 11.65 -6.95
N ILE A 120 0.30 10.82 -7.04
CA ILE A 120 1.01 10.26 -5.88
C ILE A 120 1.60 11.37 -5.01
N ALA A 121 2.25 12.37 -5.61
CA ALA A 121 2.82 13.51 -4.89
C ALA A 121 1.74 14.33 -4.18
N ARG A 122 0.62 14.61 -4.85
CA ARG A 122 -0.55 15.29 -4.24
C ARG A 122 -1.10 14.49 -3.07
N SER A 123 -1.28 13.18 -3.22
CA SER A 123 -1.76 12.30 -2.14
C SER A 123 -0.82 12.30 -0.94
N LYS A 124 0.50 12.19 -1.16
CA LYS A 124 1.48 12.25 -0.07
C LYS A 124 1.47 13.59 0.66
N LYS A 125 1.37 14.69 -0.10
CA LYS A 125 1.24 16.03 0.49
C LYS A 125 -0.04 16.15 1.32
N TRP A 126 -1.18 15.69 0.81
CA TRP A 126 -2.44 15.70 1.55
C TRP A 126 -2.35 14.90 2.86
N VAL A 127 -1.76 13.70 2.84
CA VAL A 127 -1.55 12.90 4.07
C VAL A 127 -0.66 13.64 5.07
N ALA A 128 0.43 14.27 4.59
CA ALA A 128 1.33 15.03 5.46
C ALA A 128 0.65 16.27 6.06
N ASP A 129 -0.09 17.03 5.26
CA ASP A 129 -0.84 18.21 5.72
C ASP A 129 -1.94 17.78 6.72
N PHE A 130 -2.60 16.64 6.48
CA PHE A 130 -3.60 16.08 7.38
C PHE A 130 -3.00 15.63 8.72
N HIS A 131 -1.87 14.91 8.72
CA HIS A 131 -1.16 14.54 9.95
C HIS A 131 -0.67 15.78 10.70
N ALA A 132 -0.13 16.79 10.01
CA ALA A 132 0.29 18.03 10.64
C ALA A 132 -0.88 18.76 11.32
N ALA A 133 -2.07 18.76 10.72
CA ALA A 133 -3.28 19.32 11.32
C ALA A 133 -3.72 18.52 12.57
N LEU A 134 -3.66 17.19 12.52
CA LEU A 134 -3.96 16.33 13.67
C LEU A 134 -2.97 16.56 14.83
N ASP A 135 -1.67 16.58 14.53
CA ASP A 135 -0.60 16.79 15.52
C ASP A 135 -0.66 18.19 16.15
N ALA A 136 -1.14 19.19 15.39
CA ALA A 136 -1.38 20.54 15.88
C ALA A 136 -2.70 20.70 16.66
N GLY A 137 -3.55 19.67 16.72
CA GLY A 137 -4.88 19.74 17.32
C GLY A 137 -5.88 20.57 16.49
N ASP A 138 -5.56 20.90 15.24
CA ASP A 138 -6.39 21.73 14.35
C ASP A 138 -7.48 20.88 13.67
N THR A 139 -8.53 20.61 14.44
CA THR A 139 -9.69 19.83 13.97
C THR A 139 -10.46 20.50 12.83
N ASN A 140 -10.36 21.82 12.66
CA ASN A 140 -11.02 22.52 11.55
C ASN A 140 -10.31 22.20 10.23
N THR A 141 -9.00 22.42 10.18
CA THR A 141 -8.19 22.09 9.00
C THR A 141 -8.25 20.59 8.70
N ALA A 142 -8.21 19.73 9.72
CA ALA A 142 -8.37 18.29 9.53
C ALA A 142 -9.75 17.91 8.95
N SER A 143 -10.82 18.56 9.42
CA SER A 143 -12.18 18.32 8.92
C SER A 143 -12.37 18.80 7.47
N GLU A 144 -11.79 19.96 7.13
CA GLU A 144 -11.77 20.48 5.76
C GLU A 144 -11.04 19.54 4.80
N LEU A 145 -9.85 19.05 5.20
CA LEU A 145 -9.05 18.12 4.42
C LEU A 145 -9.72 16.75 4.26
N ALA A 146 -10.40 16.25 5.29
CA ALA A 146 -11.11 14.97 5.27
C ALA A 146 -12.46 15.04 4.52
N GLY A 147 -12.98 16.25 4.26
CA GLY A 147 -14.32 16.43 3.69
C GLY A 147 -15.45 15.98 4.62
N GLY A 148 -15.21 15.99 5.94
CA GLY A 148 -16.14 15.53 6.96
C GLY A 148 -15.65 15.86 8.38
N THR A 149 -16.53 15.78 9.37
CA THR A 149 -16.20 16.18 10.75
C THR A 149 -15.16 15.24 11.38
N VAL A 150 -13.98 15.76 11.66
CA VAL A 150 -12.93 15.08 12.42
C VAL A 150 -13.01 15.52 13.89
N ARG A 151 -12.99 14.55 14.81
CA ARG A 151 -12.88 14.79 16.25
C ARG A 151 -11.64 14.06 16.77
N ILE A 152 -10.73 14.80 17.39
CA ILE A 152 -9.60 14.20 18.11
C ILE A 152 -10.12 13.79 19.49
N VAL A 153 -9.99 12.50 19.82
CA VAL A 153 -10.36 11.97 21.12
C VAL A 153 -9.09 11.77 21.91
N ASP A 154 -8.80 12.70 22.82
CA ASP A 154 -7.74 12.51 23.81
C ASP A 154 -8.25 11.56 24.91
N GLY A 155 -7.78 10.30 24.91
CA GLY A 155 -8.11 9.38 26.00
C GLY A 155 -7.98 7.89 25.71
N MET A 156 -6.76 7.36 25.84
CA MET A 156 -6.51 6.04 26.46
C MET A 156 -5.18 6.07 27.23
N THR A 157 -4.99 7.08 28.09
CA THR A 157 -4.18 6.85 29.29
C THR A 157 -5.05 6.04 30.24
N GLY A 158 -4.73 4.77 30.41
CA GLY A 158 -5.41 3.92 31.37
C GLY A 158 -5.29 4.51 32.76
N ASP A 159 -6.41 4.93 33.32
CA ASP A 159 -6.56 5.05 34.77
C ASP A 159 -7.01 3.69 35.29
N GLY A 160 -6.03 2.94 35.79
CA GLY A 160 -6.29 1.98 36.85
C GLY A 160 -6.52 2.73 38.16
N GLY A 161 -7.57 2.35 38.88
CA GLY A 161 -7.88 2.79 40.25
C GLY A 161 -9.21 3.55 40.30
N SER A 162 -10.22 3.13 41.06
CA SER A 162 -10.22 2.34 42.31
C SER A 162 -11.38 1.35 42.37
#